data_AF-A0A836RN18-F1
#
_entry.id   AF-A0A836RN18-F1
#
_cell.length_a   1.000
_cell.length_b   1.000
_cell.length_c   1.000
_cell.angle_alpha   90.00
_cell.angle_beta   90.00
_cell.angle_gamma   90.00
#
_symmetry.space_group_name_H-M   'P 1'
#
loop_
_entity.id
_entity.type
_entity.pdbx_description
1 polymer ?
#
loop_
_entity_poly.entity_id
_entity_poly.type
_entity_poly.pdbx_seq_one_letter_code
_entity_poly.pdbx_strand_id
1 'polypeptide(L)'
;MYNSIKKTSGEGLKLFLFLGFLILSSQQLFAAADTLRICALRVEFVEDNNPLTTGNGKFMIDTVTTDPNAIDPAPHLKGYFEDQIQAVANYFRNVSTGQLIITGDVYPVSDSGAYQLPHEMGYYNPNRTDEEIHRGLSNLLVDAVNAADSVEADLHFSEYDLVIVFHAGVGKDINLGYDPTPQDIPSLYLSLRFLQNSIGPDFEGIPVKDGLVKQGILLPETENQQGEAIALTGIFASNIGSFLGLYDLFSPSEQRSGIGRFGLMDFGLLNLNGLAPAMPCAFSRELLGWDIPRVVNSNASNIQIQRLGSDLPFGPPTMARIPI
;
A
#
# COMPACT_ATOMS: atom_id res chain seq x y z
N MET A 1 49.13 25.61 78.15
CA MET A 1 49.02 24.38 78.97
C MET A 1 47.77 23.64 78.53
N TYR A 2 47.85 22.87 77.45
CA TYR A 2 48.05 21.41 77.44
C TYR A 2 46.98 20.63 78.21
N ASN A 3 46.03 20.06 77.47
CA ASN A 3 45.60 18.69 77.71
C ASN A 3 45.40 17.98 76.36
N SER A 4 46.02 16.81 76.26
CA SER A 4 46.19 16.00 75.05
C SER A 4 45.28 14.79 75.14
N ILE A 5 44.55 14.45 74.08
CA ILE A 5 44.19 13.06 73.75
C ILE A 5 44.34 12.83 72.22
N LYS A 6 45.35 12.00 71.90
CA LYS A 6 45.66 11.19 70.70
C LYS A 6 44.42 10.39 70.19
N LYS A 7 44.21 9.88 68.97
CA LYS A 7 44.89 9.61 67.67
C LYS A 7 43.71 9.02 66.81
N THR A 8 43.57 9.19 65.48
CA THR A 8 44.12 8.35 64.38
C THR A 8 43.44 8.77 63.07
N SER A 9 44.21 9.11 62.03
CA SER A 9 44.31 8.40 60.73
C SER A 9 43.24 8.72 59.68
N GLY A 10 43.69 9.09 58.47
CA GLY A 10 42.88 8.94 57.26
C GLY A 10 43.05 10.08 56.28
N GLU A 11 43.92 9.86 55.29
CA GLU A 11 44.14 10.66 54.10
C GLU A 11 42.86 10.87 53.27
N GLY A 12 42.82 11.91 52.44
CA GLY A 12 41.73 12.08 51.48
C GLY A 12 41.75 13.41 50.75
N LEU A 13 42.69 13.53 49.81
CA LEU A 13 42.74 14.54 48.75
C LEU A 13 41.35 14.65 48.08
N LYS A 14 40.64 15.78 48.25
CA LYS A 14 39.37 16.03 47.56
C LYS A 14 39.66 16.38 46.09
N LEU A 15 39.69 15.35 45.25
CA LEU A 15 39.65 15.46 43.80
C LEU A 15 38.27 16.02 43.41
N PHE A 16 38.22 17.27 42.93
CA PHE A 16 37.04 17.81 42.27
C PHE A 16 36.89 17.10 40.90
N LEU A 17 36.09 16.04 40.87
CA LEU A 17 35.58 15.46 39.63
C LEU A 17 34.54 16.44 39.05
N PHE A 18 34.96 17.17 38.01
CA PHE A 18 34.03 17.78 37.06
C PHE A 18 33.27 16.65 36.38
N LEU A 19 32.04 16.38 36.81
CA LEU A 19 31.10 15.57 36.06
C LEU A 19 30.72 16.38 34.82
N GLY A 20 31.42 16.15 33.71
CA GLY A 20 30.95 16.57 32.40
C GLY A 20 29.62 15.86 32.14
N PHE A 21 28.53 16.63 32.07
CA PHE A 21 27.27 16.14 31.52
C PHE A 21 27.54 15.75 30.07
N LEU A 22 27.67 14.45 29.82
CA LEU A 22 27.66 13.91 28.48
C LEU A 22 26.23 14.09 27.96
N ILE A 23 25.99 15.16 27.20
CA ILE A 23 24.77 15.27 26.40
C ILE A 23 24.89 14.16 25.35
N LEU A 24 24.29 13.00 25.64
CA LEU A 24 23.95 12.02 24.62
C LEU A 24 22.94 12.70 23.72
N SER A 25 23.43 13.41 22.70
CA SER A 25 22.61 13.77 21.55
C SER A 25 22.10 12.45 20.98
N SER A 26 20.81 12.16 21.16
CA SER A 26 20.12 11.17 20.36
C SER A 26 20.17 11.69 18.92
N GLN A 27 21.24 11.38 18.20
CA GLN A 27 21.18 11.44 16.76
C GLN A 27 20.16 10.39 16.37
N GLN A 28 18.96 10.85 16.05
CA GLN A 28 17.97 10.06 15.35
C GLN A 28 18.66 9.71 14.03
N LEU A 29 19.20 8.49 13.95
CA LEU A 29 19.68 7.93 12.69
C LEU A 29 18.47 7.95 11.78
N PHE A 30 18.38 8.94 10.90
CA PHE A 30 17.45 8.90 9.79
C PHE A 30 17.84 7.67 8.99
N ALA A 31 17.01 6.62 9.05
CA ALA A 31 17.12 5.54 8.10
C ALA A 31 17.11 6.16 6.70
N ALA A 32 18.00 5.69 5.83
CA ALA A 32 17.93 6.07 4.42
C ALA A 32 16.51 5.72 3.93
N ALA A 33 15.91 6.61 3.14
CA ALA A 33 14.58 6.37 2.62
C ALA A 33 14.55 5.04 1.85
N ASP A 34 13.58 4.19 2.16
CA ASP A 34 13.36 2.96 1.42
C ASP A 34 12.66 3.28 0.10
N THR A 35 13.00 2.54 -0.96
CA THR A 35 12.43 2.76 -2.30
C THR A 35 11.70 1.52 -2.76
N LEU A 36 10.38 1.63 -2.90
CA LEU A 36 9.51 0.62 -3.50
C LEU A 36 9.42 0.88 -5.01
N ARG A 37 9.97 -0.03 -5.81
CA ARG A 37 9.91 0.01 -7.28
C ARG A 37 8.73 -0.83 -7.79
N ILE A 38 7.85 -0.20 -8.56
CA ILE A 38 6.64 -0.81 -9.10
C ILE A 38 6.83 -1.12 -10.59
N CYS A 39 6.55 -2.37 -10.99
CA CYS A 39 6.30 -2.73 -12.39
C CYS A 39 4.79 -2.82 -12.59
N ALA A 40 4.20 -1.84 -13.30
CA ALA A 40 2.79 -1.84 -13.62
C ALA A 40 2.54 -2.41 -15.01
N LEU A 41 1.65 -3.39 -15.12
CA LEU A 41 1.26 -4.06 -16.34
C LEU A 41 -0.19 -3.68 -16.67
N ARG A 42 -0.43 -3.14 -17.86
CA ARG A 42 -1.78 -2.95 -18.39
C ARG A 42 -2.19 -4.20 -19.15
N VAL A 43 -3.32 -4.78 -18.78
CA VAL A 43 -3.84 -6.00 -19.40
C VAL A 43 -5.29 -5.83 -19.83
N GLU A 44 -5.64 -6.48 -20.93
CA GLU A 44 -6.98 -6.51 -21.46
C GLU A 44 -7.40 -7.94 -21.77
N PHE A 45 -8.71 -8.16 -21.85
CA PHE A 45 -9.31 -9.48 -21.95
C PHE A 45 -9.71 -9.79 -23.39
N VAL A 46 -10.07 -11.05 -23.64
CA VAL A 46 -10.79 -11.39 -24.87
C VAL A 46 -12.09 -10.60 -24.89
N GLU A 47 -12.36 -9.93 -26.01
CA GLU A 47 -13.54 -9.08 -26.13
C GLU A 47 -14.82 -9.92 -26.11
N ASP A 48 -15.78 -9.53 -25.27
CA ASP A 48 -17.07 -10.20 -25.15
C ASP A 48 -18.22 -9.19 -24.96
N ASN A 49 -19.43 -9.72 -24.72
CA ASN A 49 -20.61 -8.95 -24.36
C ASN A 49 -21.29 -9.51 -23.10
N ASN A 50 -20.49 -10.03 -22.17
CA ASN A 50 -21.00 -10.69 -20.98
C ASN A 50 -21.74 -9.66 -20.09
N PRO A 51 -23.05 -9.82 -19.86
CA PRO A 51 -23.82 -8.86 -19.07
C PRO A 51 -23.49 -8.89 -17.57
N LEU A 52 -22.68 -9.85 -17.11
CA LEU A 52 -22.25 -9.98 -15.72
C LEU A 52 -20.91 -9.29 -15.43
N THR A 53 -20.31 -8.62 -16.42
CA THR A 53 -19.12 -7.78 -16.29
C THR A 53 -19.39 -6.39 -16.87
N THR A 54 -18.66 -5.39 -16.39
CA THR A 54 -18.71 -4.03 -16.91
C THR A 54 -17.71 -3.85 -18.05
N GLY A 55 -18.18 -3.32 -19.17
CA GLY A 55 -17.38 -3.15 -20.39
C GLY A 55 -17.34 -4.41 -21.25
N ASN A 56 -16.43 -4.43 -22.22
CA ASN A 56 -16.23 -5.53 -23.16
C ASN A 56 -14.84 -6.18 -22.98
N GLY A 57 -14.15 -5.90 -21.88
CA GLY A 57 -12.79 -6.38 -21.64
C GLY A 57 -11.67 -5.54 -22.27
N LYS A 58 -11.96 -4.35 -22.83
CA LYS A 58 -10.98 -3.40 -23.40
C LYS A 58 -10.92 -2.10 -22.60
N PHE A 59 -9.74 -1.48 -22.56
CA PHE A 59 -9.54 -0.18 -21.90
C PHE A 59 -10.31 0.94 -22.60
N MET A 60 -10.70 1.95 -21.84
CA MET A 60 -11.33 3.17 -22.34
C MET A 60 -10.31 4.13 -22.99
N ILE A 61 -9.69 3.72 -24.09
CA ILE A 61 -8.65 4.52 -24.78
C ILE A 61 -9.23 5.58 -25.75
N ASP A 62 -10.44 5.36 -26.26
CA ASP A 62 -11.11 6.26 -27.22
C ASP A 62 -12.26 7.05 -26.57
N THR A 63 -12.52 6.81 -25.27
CA THR A 63 -13.54 7.52 -24.51
C THR A 63 -13.05 8.91 -24.13
N VAL A 64 -13.84 9.94 -24.44
CA VAL A 64 -13.53 11.33 -24.09
C VAL A 64 -14.41 11.77 -22.92
N THR A 65 -13.79 11.98 -21.76
CA THR A 65 -14.47 12.63 -20.64
C THR A 65 -14.51 14.13 -20.85
N THR A 66 -15.71 14.71 -20.82
CA THR A 66 -15.93 16.16 -21.08
C THR A 66 -16.15 16.98 -19.83
N ASP A 67 -16.44 16.34 -18.69
CA ASP A 67 -16.55 17.03 -17.40
C ASP A 67 -15.15 17.39 -16.87
N PRO A 68 -14.82 18.69 -16.71
CA PRO A 68 -13.52 19.11 -16.20
C PRO A 68 -13.26 18.73 -14.73
N ASN A 69 -14.29 18.31 -13.99
CA ASN A 69 -14.17 17.86 -12.61
C ASN A 69 -14.33 16.35 -12.46
N ALA A 70 -14.30 15.60 -13.56
CA ALA A 70 -14.40 14.16 -13.50
C ALA A 70 -13.22 13.59 -12.70
N ILE A 71 -13.53 12.63 -11.84
CA ILE A 71 -12.54 11.82 -11.14
C ILE A 71 -12.12 10.72 -12.10
N ASP A 72 -10.82 10.49 -12.22
CA ASP A 72 -10.24 9.47 -13.09
C ASP A 72 -10.83 9.50 -14.52
N PRO A 73 -10.63 10.63 -15.26
CA PRO A 73 -11.20 10.79 -16.59
C PRO A 73 -10.51 9.90 -17.63
N ALA A 74 -11.32 9.31 -18.52
CA ALA A 74 -10.85 8.75 -19.77
C ALA A 74 -10.36 9.86 -20.74
N PRO A 75 -9.41 9.57 -21.64
CA PRO A 75 -8.94 8.24 -22.02
C PRO A 75 -7.89 7.64 -21.06
N HIS A 76 -8.01 6.33 -20.77
CA HIS A 76 -7.09 5.60 -19.90
C HIS A 76 -5.89 5.03 -20.67
N LEU A 77 -5.03 5.96 -21.10
CA LEU A 77 -3.74 5.68 -21.74
C LEU A 77 -2.65 5.41 -20.69
N LYS A 78 -1.42 5.12 -21.13
CA LYS A 78 -0.29 4.86 -20.25
C LYS A 78 -0.09 5.98 -19.23
N GLY A 79 -0.17 7.23 -19.67
CA GLY A 79 -0.02 8.40 -18.80
C GLY A 79 -1.02 8.46 -17.64
N TYR A 80 -2.25 7.98 -17.84
CA TYR A 80 -3.25 7.90 -16.76
C TYR A 80 -2.78 6.99 -15.61
N PHE A 81 -2.22 5.82 -15.93
CA PHE A 81 -1.72 4.89 -14.92
C PHE A 81 -0.42 5.39 -14.26
N GLU A 82 0.42 6.13 -15.01
CA GLU A 82 1.58 6.84 -14.44
C GLU A 82 1.13 7.88 -13.42
N ASP A 83 0.05 8.62 -13.70
CA ASP A 83 -0.54 9.57 -12.75
C ASP A 83 -1.11 8.88 -11.51
N GLN A 84 -1.72 7.70 -11.64
CA GLN A 84 -2.17 6.90 -10.48
C GLN A 84 -1.00 6.47 -9.59
N ILE A 85 0.11 6.00 -10.18
CA ILE A 85 1.34 5.67 -9.43
C ILE A 85 1.90 6.93 -8.76
N GLN A 86 1.92 8.06 -9.47
CA GLN A 86 2.39 9.32 -8.93
C GLN A 86 1.53 9.81 -7.75
N ALA A 87 0.21 9.61 -7.81
CA ALA A 87 -0.72 9.94 -6.72
C ALA A 87 -0.40 9.14 -5.45
N VAL A 88 -0.25 7.81 -5.54
CA VAL A 88 0.12 6.99 -4.39
C VAL A 88 1.55 7.26 -3.92
N ALA A 89 2.48 7.58 -4.82
CA ALA A 89 3.84 7.98 -4.44
C ALA A 89 3.85 9.26 -3.61
N ASN A 90 3.04 10.26 -3.99
CA ASN A 90 2.87 11.49 -3.22
C ASN A 90 2.23 11.22 -1.87
N TYR A 91 1.18 10.39 -1.83
CA TYR A 91 0.53 9.97 -0.60
C TYR A 91 1.54 9.31 0.37
N PHE A 92 2.25 8.26 -0.07
CA PHE A 92 3.19 7.51 0.78
C PHE A 92 4.39 8.35 1.20
N ARG A 93 4.93 9.20 0.33
CA ARG A 93 5.98 10.14 0.71
C ARG A 93 5.52 11.07 1.82
N ASN A 94 4.28 11.57 1.75
CA ASN A 94 3.72 12.43 2.80
C ASN A 94 3.46 11.67 4.11
N VAL A 95 2.78 10.52 4.05
CA VAL A 95 2.39 9.78 5.27
C VAL A 95 3.54 9.10 5.98
N SER A 96 4.64 8.82 5.27
CA SER A 96 5.89 8.29 5.83
C SER A 96 6.91 9.38 6.18
N THR A 97 6.60 10.66 6.00
CA THR A 97 7.55 11.78 6.16
C THR A 97 8.83 11.63 5.33
N GLY A 98 8.71 11.06 4.14
CA GLY A 98 9.83 10.80 3.23
C GLY A 98 10.63 9.53 3.53
N GLN A 99 10.20 8.70 4.47
CA GLN A 99 10.86 7.41 4.77
C GLN A 99 10.58 6.33 3.71
N LEU A 100 9.45 6.44 2.99
CA LEU A 100 9.12 5.61 1.84
C LEU A 100 9.02 6.47 0.58
N ILE A 101 9.78 6.08 -0.44
CA ILE A 101 9.71 6.61 -1.80
C ILE A 101 9.15 5.52 -2.70
N ILE A 102 8.23 5.90 -3.58
CA ILE A 102 7.68 4.99 -4.60
C ILE A 102 8.09 5.52 -5.96
N THR A 103 8.57 4.62 -6.81
CA THR A 103 8.79 4.85 -8.25
C THR A 103 8.13 3.71 -9.01
N GLY A 104 7.73 3.94 -10.25
CA GLY A 104 7.21 2.85 -11.06
C GLY A 104 7.19 3.15 -12.53
N ASP A 105 7.17 2.07 -13.30
CA ASP A 105 7.13 2.07 -14.75
C ASP A 105 5.87 1.34 -15.22
N VAL A 106 5.22 1.86 -16.26
CA VAL A 106 3.99 1.29 -16.83
C VAL A 106 4.29 0.63 -18.17
N TYR A 107 3.89 -0.62 -18.30
CA TYR A 107 4.05 -1.47 -19.46
C TYR A 107 2.69 -1.90 -20.05
N PRO A 108 2.61 -2.13 -21.38
CA PRO A 108 3.68 -1.95 -22.36
C PRO A 108 4.09 -0.48 -22.52
N VAL A 109 5.29 -0.24 -23.05
CA VAL A 109 5.81 1.13 -23.24
C VAL A 109 4.99 1.97 -24.22
N SER A 110 4.16 1.35 -25.05
CA SER A 110 3.25 2.05 -25.97
C SER A 110 2.11 2.73 -25.21
N ASP A 111 1.75 3.93 -25.67
CA ASP A 111 0.80 4.78 -24.94
C ASP A 111 -0.61 4.19 -24.85
N SER A 112 -1.11 3.59 -25.94
CA SER A 112 -2.45 2.97 -25.99
C SER A 112 -2.45 1.46 -25.86
N GLY A 113 -1.29 0.81 -25.67
CA GLY A 113 -1.19 -0.65 -25.66
C GLY A 113 -1.54 -1.29 -24.32
N ALA A 114 -1.94 -2.55 -24.38
CA ALA A 114 -2.13 -3.44 -23.25
C ALA A 114 -1.77 -4.87 -23.67
N TYR A 115 -1.44 -5.73 -22.70
CA TYR A 115 -1.24 -7.15 -22.97
C TYR A 115 -2.57 -7.87 -23.08
N GLN A 116 -2.75 -8.58 -24.19
CA GLN A 116 -3.93 -9.41 -24.42
C GLN A 116 -3.83 -10.71 -23.62
N LEU A 117 -4.76 -10.89 -22.68
CA LEU A 117 -4.91 -12.14 -21.94
C LEU A 117 -5.70 -13.18 -22.75
N PRO A 118 -5.50 -14.48 -22.48
CA PRO A 118 -6.10 -15.56 -23.27
C PRO A 118 -7.60 -15.79 -23.00
N HIS A 119 -8.17 -15.15 -21.98
CA HIS A 119 -9.55 -15.37 -21.55
C HIS A 119 -10.35 -14.06 -21.40
N GLU A 120 -11.68 -14.20 -21.42
CA GLU A 120 -12.65 -13.16 -21.11
C GLU A 120 -12.56 -12.75 -19.63
N MET A 121 -13.01 -11.55 -19.27
CA MET A 121 -12.90 -11.03 -17.89
C MET A 121 -13.57 -11.97 -16.86
N GLY A 122 -14.78 -12.44 -17.18
CA GLY A 122 -15.55 -13.33 -16.29
C GLY A 122 -14.92 -14.70 -16.04
N TYR A 123 -13.90 -15.11 -16.82
CA TYR A 123 -13.11 -16.30 -16.52
C TYR A 123 -12.30 -16.14 -15.22
N TYR A 124 -11.75 -14.95 -14.99
CA TYR A 124 -10.88 -14.66 -13.85
C TYR A 124 -11.65 -14.36 -12.57
N ASN A 125 -12.92 -13.96 -12.67
CA ASN A 125 -13.85 -13.92 -11.54
C ASN A 125 -15.20 -14.56 -11.91
N PRO A 126 -15.34 -15.90 -11.81
CA PRO A 126 -16.56 -16.58 -12.21
C PRO A 126 -17.75 -16.33 -11.29
N ASN A 127 -17.55 -15.68 -10.13
CA ASN A 127 -18.56 -15.40 -9.11
C ASN A 127 -19.37 -16.65 -8.69
N ARG A 128 -18.66 -17.71 -8.30
CA ARG A 128 -19.25 -19.00 -7.88
C ARG A 128 -18.86 -19.36 -6.45
N THR A 129 -17.67 -19.91 -6.28
CA THR A 129 -17.12 -20.29 -4.97
C THR A 129 -15.85 -19.49 -4.70
N ASP A 130 -15.52 -19.28 -3.43
CA ASP A 130 -14.28 -18.59 -3.03
C ASP A 130 -13.04 -19.28 -3.63
N GLU A 131 -13.03 -20.61 -3.74
CA GLU A 131 -11.93 -21.36 -4.35
C GLU A 131 -11.78 -21.04 -5.84
N GLU A 132 -12.88 -21.04 -6.61
CA GLU A 132 -12.86 -20.70 -8.04
C GLU A 132 -12.46 -19.24 -8.26
N ILE A 133 -12.94 -18.32 -7.41
CA ILE A 133 -12.59 -16.90 -7.47
C ILE A 133 -11.10 -16.71 -7.18
N HIS A 134 -10.60 -17.21 -6.06
CA HIS A 134 -9.19 -17.06 -5.69
C HIS A 134 -8.25 -17.67 -6.73
N ARG A 135 -8.63 -18.81 -7.33
CA ARG A 135 -7.87 -19.41 -8.43
C ARG A 135 -7.89 -18.54 -9.68
N GLY A 136 -9.05 -17.99 -10.05
CA GLY A 136 -9.18 -17.08 -11.17
C GLY A 136 -8.33 -15.82 -11.00
N LEU A 137 -8.38 -15.16 -9.84
CA LEU A 137 -7.55 -13.98 -9.53
C LEU A 137 -6.05 -14.31 -9.55
N SER A 138 -5.67 -15.50 -9.05
CA SER A 138 -4.28 -15.96 -9.11
C SER A 138 -3.82 -16.19 -10.55
N ASN A 139 -4.67 -16.80 -11.38
CA ASN A 139 -4.39 -17.02 -12.79
C ASN A 139 -4.32 -15.70 -13.58
N LEU A 140 -5.08 -14.67 -13.18
CA LEU A 140 -4.99 -13.34 -13.78
C LEU A 140 -3.58 -12.75 -13.63
N LEU A 141 -3.02 -12.82 -12.42
CA LEU A 141 -1.65 -12.37 -12.16
C LEU A 141 -0.63 -13.20 -12.97
N VAL A 142 -0.80 -14.52 -13.01
CA VAL A 142 0.07 -15.44 -13.77
C VAL A 142 0.06 -15.08 -15.26
N ASP A 143 -1.12 -14.96 -15.86
CA ASP A 143 -1.28 -14.67 -17.28
C ASP A 143 -0.74 -13.28 -17.64
N ALA A 144 -0.99 -12.28 -16.79
CA ALA A 144 -0.48 -10.92 -16.97
C ALA A 144 1.06 -10.88 -16.99
N VAL A 145 1.70 -11.50 -16.00
CA VAL A 145 3.17 -11.55 -15.89
C VAL A 145 3.76 -12.32 -17.07
N ASN A 146 3.18 -13.48 -17.42
CA ASN A 146 3.66 -14.27 -18.56
C ASN A 146 3.49 -13.54 -19.89
N ALA A 147 2.39 -12.81 -20.09
CA ALA A 147 2.15 -12.05 -21.31
C ALA A 147 3.21 -10.96 -21.48
N ALA A 148 3.50 -10.19 -20.42
CA ALA A 148 4.54 -9.18 -20.41
C ALA A 148 5.95 -9.78 -20.63
N ASP A 149 6.32 -10.81 -19.86
CA ASP A 149 7.63 -11.47 -19.97
C ASP A 149 7.83 -12.04 -21.38
N SER A 150 6.79 -12.56 -22.03
CA SER A 150 6.92 -13.16 -23.37
C SER A 150 7.23 -12.16 -24.48
N VAL A 151 6.88 -10.87 -24.33
CA VAL A 151 7.01 -9.86 -25.40
C VAL A 151 8.03 -8.77 -25.09
N GLU A 152 8.21 -8.38 -23.83
CA GLU A 152 9.13 -7.33 -23.44
C GLU A 152 10.55 -7.88 -23.28
N ALA A 153 11.39 -7.66 -24.28
CA ALA A 153 12.77 -8.14 -24.26
C ALA A 153 13.61 -7.50 -23.15
N ASP A 154 13.35 -6.23 -22.86
CA ASP A 154 14.14 -5.39 -21.94
C ASP A 154 13.50 -5.26 -20.54
N LEU A 155 12.37 -5.92 -20.28
CA LEU A 155 11.75 -5.96 -18.96
C LEU A 155 12.45 -6.99 -18.07
N HIS A 156 13.04 -6.52 -16.99
CA HIS A 156 13.66 -7.32 -15.94
C HIS A 156 12.87 -7.18 -14.65
N PHE A 157 12.05 -8.19 -14.32
CA PHE A 157 11.19 -8.15 -13.13
C PHE A 157 12.00 -8.12 -11.83
N SER A 158 13.25 -8.60 -11.83
CA SER A 158 14.14 -8.55 -10.68
C SER A 158 14.57 -7.13 -10.28
N GLU A 159 14.33 -6.13 -11.14
CA GLU A 159 14.56 -4.71 -10.84
C GLU A 159 13.43 -4.06 -10.04
N TYR A 160 12.31 -4.76 -9.86
CA TYR A 160 11.11 -4.26 -9.20
C TYR A 160 10.77 -5.06 -7.93
N ASP A 161 10.22 -4.38 -6.94
CA ASP A 161 9.83 -4.99 -5.66
C ASP A 161 8.37 -5.48 -5.68
N LEU A 162 7.54 -4.88 -6.55
CA LEU A 162 6.11 -5.13 -6.63
C LEU A 162 5.59 -5.06 -8.08
N VAL A 163 4.86 -6.09 -8.49
CA VAL A 163 4.09 -6.08 -9.74
C VAL A 163 2.66 -5.63 -9.48
N ILE A 164 2.15 -4.75 -10.32
CA ILE A 164 0.76 -4.31 -10.32
C ILE A 164 0.16 -4.61 -11.68
N VAL A 165 -1.01 -5.22 -11.70
CA VAL A 165 -1.78 -5.48 -12.91
C VAL A 165 -2.97 -4.55 -12.92
N PHE A 166 -2.91 -3.52 -13.77
CA PHE A 166 -4.08 -2.74 -14.14
C PHE A 166 -4.84 -3.51 -15.22
N HIS A 167 -6.08 -3.88 -14.95
CA HIS A 167 -6.91 -4.60 -15.91
C HIS A 167 -8.00 -3.69 -16.49
N ALA A 168 -8.37 -3.90 -17.74
CA ALA A 168 -9.53 -3.24 -18.35
C ALA A 168 -10.81 -3.51 -17.56
N GLY A 169 -11.77 -2.58 -17.58
CA GLY A 169 -13.03 -2.68 -16.85
C GLY A 169 -13.00 -2.12 -15.43
N VAL A 170 -14.13 -2.27 -14.75
CA VAL A 170 -14.42 -1.62 -13.47
C VAL A 170 -14.11 -2.54 -12.28
N GLY A 171 -13.72 -1.95 -11.15
CA GLY A 171 -13.47 -2.67 -9.89
C GLY A 171 -14.76 -3.14 -9.19
N LYS A 172 -14.68 -4.31 -8.56
CA LYS A 172 -15.73 -4.85 -7.68
C LYS A 172 -15.53 -4.47 -6.20
N ASP A 173 -14.96 -3.29 -5.96
CA ASP A 173 -14.48 -2.89 -4.63
C ASP A 173 -15.55 -2.21 -3.77
N ILE A 174 -16.59 -1.65 -4.41
CA ILE A 174 -17.56 -0.78 -3.76
C ILE A 174 -18.96 -1.42 -3.80
N ASN A 175 -19.55 -1.61 -2.62
CA ASN A 175 -20.92 -2.06 -2.52
C ASN A 175 -21.90 -0.88 -2.63
N LEU A 176 -22.52 -0.73 -3.79
CA LEU A 176 -23.57 0.27 -4.07
C LEU A 176 -25.01 -0.31 -3.94
N GLY A 177 -25.16 -1.52 -3.40
CA GLY A 177 -26.44 -2.21 -3.24
C GLY A 177 -26.55 -3.42 -4.15
N TYR A 178 -27.42 -3.35 -5.17
CA TYR A 178 -27.53 -4.42 -6.16
C TYR A 178 -26.31 -4.38 -7.08
N ASP A 179 -25.65 -5.52 -7.24
CA ASP A 179 -24.50 -5.69 -8.12
C ASP A 179 -24.95 -6.33 -9.44
N PRO A 180 -25.09 -5.55 -10.53
CA PRO A 180 -25.47 -6.06 -11.83
C PRO A 180 -24.33 -6.82 -12.53
N THR A 181 -23.08 -6.60 -12.12
CA THR A 181 -21.87 -7.09 -12.78
C THR A 181 -20.99 -7.88 -11.80
N PRO A 182 -21.53 -8.98 -11.23
CA PRO A 182 -20.87 -9.66 -10.13
C PRO A 182 -19.58 -10.40 -10.54
N GLN A 183 -19.26 -10.46 -11.82
CA GLN A 183 -18.02 -11.02 -12.35
C GLN A 183 -16.94 -9.95 -12.61
N ASP A 184 -17.18 -8.68 -12.28
CA ASP A 184 -16.13 -7.65 -12.23
C ASP A 184 -15.02 -8.07 -11.26
N ILE A 185 -13.78 -7.76 -11.58
CA ILE A 185 -12.62 -8.21 -10.79
C ILE A 185 -12.43 -7.25 -9.60
N PRO A 186 -12.33 -7.76 -8.35
CA PRO A 186 -12.01 -6.92 -7.21
C PRO A 186 -10.54 -6.54 -7.18
N SER A 187 -10.23 -5.36 -6.65
CA SER A 187 -8.85 -4.99 -6.33
C SER A 187 -8.32 -5.86 -5.19
N LEU A 188 -7.13 -6.44 -5.36
CA LEU A 188 -6.59 -7.36 -4.37
C LEU A 188 -5.07 -7.47 -4.40
N TYR A 189 -4.46 -7.40 -3.22
CA TYR A 189 -3.08 -7.83 -2.99
C TYR A 189 -3.00 -9.35 -2.86
N LEU A 190 -2.25 -9.95 -3.78
CA LEU A 190 -1.99 -11.38 -3.87
C LEU A 190 -0.62 -11.70 -3.29
N SER A 191 -0.58 -12.06 -2.00
CA SER A 191 0.66 -12.55 -1.37
C SER A 191 1.06 -13.94 -1.89
N LEU A 192 2.34 -14.32 -1.75
CA LEU A 192 2.79 -15.68 -2.07
C LEU A 192 1.95 -16.76 -1.37
N ARG A 193 1.57 -16.53 -0.11
CA ARG A 193 0.72 -17.46 0.65
C ARG A 193 -0.68 -17.58 0.04
N PHE A 194 -1.25 -16.47 -0.45
CA PHE A 194 -2.52 -16.52 -1.18
C PHE A 194 -2.37 -17.38 -2.43
N LEU A 195 -1.36 -17.11 -3.25
CA LEU A 195 -1.08 -17.87 -4.49
C LEU A 195 -0.86 -19.36 -4.21
N GLN A 196 -0.15 -19.71 -3.14
CA GLN A 196 0.04 -21.12 -2.72
C GLN A 196 -1.28 -21.80 -2.32
N ASN A 197 -2.16 -21.08 -1.62
CA ASN A 197 -3.47 -21.61 -1.25
C ASN A 197 -4.38 -21.81 -2.47
N SER A 198 -4.22 -20.99 -3.52
CA SER A 198 -5.11 -20.95 -4.68
C SER A 198 -4.64 -21.80 -5.87
N ILE A 199 -3.34 -21.80 -6.14
CA ILE A 199 -2.70 -22.53 -7.26
C ILE A 199 -2.20 -23.89 -6.79
N GLY A 200 -1.51 -23.95 -5.65
CA GLY A 200 -0.98 -25.18 -5.07
C GLY A 200 0.16 -24.92 -4.06
N PRO A 201 0.34 -25.80 -3.06
CA PRO A 201 1.25 -25.56 -1.94
C PRO A 201 2.74 -25.47 -2.36
N ASP A 202 3.10 -26.08 -3.49
CA ASP A 202 4.45 -26.07 -4.04
C ASP A 202 4.72 -24.85 -4.96
N PHE A 203 3.77 -23.90 -5.07
CA PHE A 203 3.96 -22.69 -5.85
C PHE A 203 5.02 -21.78 -5.21
N GLU A 204 6.13 -21.55 -5.91
CA GLU A 204 7.25 -20.72 -5.44
C GLU A 204 7.25 -19.29 -5.99
N GLY A 205 6.41 -19.03 -7.00
CA GLY A 205 6.33 -17.79 -7.77
C GLY A 205 6.15 -18.07 -9.27
N ILE A 206 5.80 -17.02 -10.03
CA ILE A 206 5.67 -17.05 -11.48
C ILE A 206 7.08 -16.97 -12.09
N PRO A 207 7.55 -17.99 -12.82
CA PRO A 207 8.85 -17.93 -13.49
C PRO A 207 8.88 -16.86 -14.57
N VAL A 208 9.89 -16.00 -14.50
CA VAL A 208 10.21 -14.96 -15.49
C VAL A 208 11.67 -15.09 -15.91
N LYS A 209 12.11 -14.39 -16.95
CA LYS A 209 13.49 -14.52 -17.50
C LYS A 209 14.59 -14.39 -16.45
N ASP A 210 14.37 -13.54 -15.45
CA ASP A 210 15.38 -13.10 -14.49
C ASP A 210 15.00 -13.39 -13.03
N GLY A 211 14.01 -14.26 -12.77
CA GLY A 211 13.65 -14.64 -11.41
C GLY A 211 12.25 -15.20 -11.23
N LEU A 212 11.62 -14.84 -10.11
CA LEU A 212 10.27 -15.25 -9.73
C LEU A 212 9.47 -14.02 -9.29
N VAL A 213 8.30 -13.81 -9.88
CA VAL A 213 7.30 -12.88 -9.33
C VAL A 213 6.47 -13.64 -8.30
N LYS A 214 6.56 -13.25 -7.04
CA LYS A 214 5.97 -14.00 -5.91
C LYS A 214 4.67 -13.43 -5.37
N GLN A 215 4.33 -12.21 -5.80
CA GLN A 215 3.20 -11.46 -5.30
C GLN A 215 2.89 -10.33 -6.28
N GLY A 216 1.68 -9.80 -6.19
CA GLY A 216 1.27 -8.65 -6.99
C GLY A 216 -0.02 -8.03 -6.49
N ILE A 217 -0.42 -6.92 -7.10
CA ILE A 217 -1.72 -6.28 -6.86
C ILE A 217 -2.51 -6.30 -8.16
N LEU A 218 -3.79 -6.65 -8.07
CA LEU A 218 -4.77 -6.43 -9.14
C LEU A 218 -5.51 -5.11 -8.87
N LEU A 219 -5.63 -4.26 -9.87
CA LEU A 219 -6.42 -3.03 -9.85
C LEU A 219 -7.19 -2.88 -11.16
N PRO A 220 -8.41 -2.34 -11.16
CA PRO A 220 -9.14 -2.02 -12.38
C PRO A 220 -8.57 -0.79 -13.07
N GLU A 221 -9.08 -0.49 -14.27
CA GLU A 221 -8.80 0.79 -14.91
C GLU A 221 -9.48 1.95 -14.18
N THR A 222 -10.63 1.69 -13.55
CA THR A 222 -11.41 2.69 -12.82
C THR A 222 -12.35 2.06 -11.80
N GLU A 223 -12.70 2.85 -10.79
CA GLU A 223 -13.75 2.53 -9.81
C GLU A 223 -15.07 3.24 -10.13
N ASN A 224 -15.08 4.12 -11.15
CA ASN A 224 -16.26 4.85 -11.58
C ASN A 224 -17.32 3.86 -12.11
N GLN A 225 -18.46 3.79 -11.43
CA GLN A 225 -19.50 2.83 -11.77
C GLN A 225 -20.87 3.31 -11.33
N GLN A 226 -21.92 2.88 -12.05
CA GLN A 226 -23.32 3.17 -11.71
C GLN A 226 -23.62 4.67 -11.48
N GLY A 227 -22.86 5.58 -12.11
CA GLY A 227 -22.99 7.03 -11.95
C GLY A 227 -22.26 7.63 -10.75
N GLU A 228 -21.56 6.81 -9.96
CA GLU A 228 -20.72 7.25 -8.85
C GLU A 228 -19.28 7.46 -9.32
N ALA A 229 -18.70 8.58 -8.86
CA ALA A 229 -17.31 8.95 -9.15
C ALA A 229 -16.43 8.59 -7.95
N ILE A 230 -15.51 7.66 -8.14
CA ILE A 230 -14.67 7.06 -7.10
C ILE A 230 -13.23 7.01 -7.64
N ALA A 231 -12.31 7.59 -6.88
CA ALA A 231 -10.91 7.63 -7.25
C ALA A 231 -10.21 6.33 -6.86
N LEU A 232 -9.40 5.80 -7.78
CA LEU A 232 -8.61 4.59 -7.58
C LEU A 232 -7.54 4.75 -6.48
N THR A 233 -7.09 5.99 -6.22
CA THR A 233 -5.97 6.31 -5.32
C THR A 233 -6.11 5.67 -3.93
N GLY A 234 -7.31 5.69 -3.33
CA GLY A 234 -7.53 5.14 -1.99
C GLY A 234 -7.38 3.62 -1.93
N ILE A 235 -7.99 2.92 -2.89
CA ILE A 235 -7.92 1.46 -3.02
C ILE A 235 -6.51 1.02 -3.37
N PHE A 236 -5.85 1.74 -4.28
CA PHE A 236 -4.46 1.50 -4.63
C PHE A 236 -3.55 1.68 -3.39
N ALA A 237 -3.71 2.78 -2.65
CA ALA A 237 -2.94 3.01 -1.42
C ALA A 237 -3.17 1.91 -0.37
N SER A 238 -4.41 1.44 -0.20
CA SER A 238 -4.72 0.34 0.74
C SER A 238 -4.03 -0.96 0.34
N ASN A 239 -4.03 -1.32 -0.95
CA ASN A 239 -3.37 -2.54 -1.43
C ASN A 239 -1.83 -2.48 -1.29
N ILE A 240 -1.21 -1.31 -1.52
CA ILE A 240 0.20 -1.11 -1.16
C ILE A 240 0.40 -1.25 0.36
N GLY A 241 -0.54 -0.74 1.17
CA GLY A 241 -0.54 -0.94 2.63
C GLY A 241 -0.47 -2.42 3.03
N SER A 242 -1.29 -3.27 2.40
CA SER A 242 -1.25 -4.73 2.61
C SER A 242 0.08 -5.33 2.19
N PHE A 243 0.66 -4.90 1.06
CA PHE A 243 2.01 -5.31 0.63
C PHE A 243 3.09 -4.94 1.65
N LEU A 244 3.02 -3.75 2.24
CA LEU A 244 3.93 -3.30 3.29
C LEU A 244 3.73 -4.03 4.64
N GLY A 245 2.72 -4.90 4.74
CA GLY A 245 2.44 -5.71 5.92
C GLY A 245 1.49 -5.06 6.92
N LEU A 246 0.73 -4.03 6.51
CA LEU A 246 -0.33 -3.48 7.35
C LEU A 246 -1.50 -4.47 7.47
N TYR A 247 -2.10 -4.53 8.66
CA TYR A 247 -3.30 -5.33 8.89
C TYR A 247 -4.55 -4.60 8.41
N ASP A 248 -5.47 -5.36 7.83
CA ASP A 248 -6.83 -4.91 7.58
C ASP A 248 -7.54 -4.65 8.91
N LEU A 249 -8.10 -3.45 9.05
CA LEU A 249 -8.83 -3.00 10.23
C LEU A 249 -10.36 -2.99 9.99
N PHE A 250 -10.77 -3.14 8.74
CA PHE A 250 -12.12 -3.56 8.37
C PHE A 250 -12.20 -5.08 8.33
N SER A 251 -13.29 -5.66 8.82
CA SER A 251 -13.59 -7.09 8.70
C SER A 251 -14.58 -7.31 7.54
N PRO A 252 -14.15 -7.88 6.40
CA PRO A 252 -15.04 -8.17 5.29
C PRO A 252 -16.10 -9.22 5.62
N SER A 253 -15.74 -10.23 6.43
CA SER A 253 -16.67 -11.31 6.78
C SER A 253 -17.77 -10.85 7.73
N GLU A 254 -17.46 -9.94 8.65
CA GLU A 254 -18.46 -9.39 9.58
C GLU A 254 -19.10 -8.09 9.08
N GLN A 255 -18.56 -7.50 8.01
CA GLN A 255 -18.91 -6.16 7.50
C GLN A 255 -18.80 -5.10 8.61
N ARG A 256 -17.71 -5.13 9.38
CA ARG A 256 -17.49 -4.23 10.52
C ARG A 256 -16.20 -3.45 10.40
N SER A 257 -16.33 -2.16 10.70
CA SER A 257 -15.20 -1.24 10.82
C SER A 257 -14.58 -1.32 12.21
N GLY A 258 -13.26 -1.30 12.29
CA GLY A 258 -12.51 -1.22 13.54
C GLY A 258 -12.26 0.21 13.98
N ILE A 259 -11.84 1.08 13.04
CA ILE A 259 -11.46 2.48 13.29
C ILE A 259 -12.06 3.48 12.30
N GLY A 260 -12.82 3.02 11.31
CA GLY A 260 -13.57 3.86 10.38
C GLY A 260 -12.70 4.74 9.51
N ARG A 261 -13.19 5.95 9.25
CA ARG A 261 -12.55 6.94 8.37
C ARG A 261 -11.20 7.48 8.87
N PHE A 262 -10.71 7.01 10.02
CA PHE A 262 -9.49 7.47 10.67
C PHE A 262 -8.24 6.66 10.32
N GLY A 263 -8.35 5.60 9.50
CA GLY A 263 -7.17 4.89 9.02
C GLY A 263 -7.34 4.30 7.64
N LEU A 264 -6.22 4.27 6.90
CA LEU A 264 -6.13 3.74 5.54
C LEU A 264 -6.73 2.34 5.40
N MET A 265 -6.34 1.41 6.30
CA MET A 265 -6.71 -0.01 6.20
C MET A 265 -8.16 -0.32 6.68
N ASP A 266 -9.03 0.69 6.64
CA ASP A 266 -10.45 0.63 6.99
C ASP A 266 -11.20 1.61 6.07
N PHE A 267 -12.39 2.09 6.41
CA PHE A 267 -13.14 3.05 5.60
C PHE A 267 -12.40 4.37 5.29
N GLY A 268 -11.25 4.64 5.90
CA GLY A 268 -10.41 5.79 5.56
C GLY A 268 -9.87 5.75 4.14
N LEU A 269 -9.75 4.58 3.49
CA LEU A 269 -9.39 4.49 2.06
C LEU A 269 -10.41 5.20 1.16
N LEU A 270 -11.68 5.28 1.58
CA LEU A 270 -12.76 5.93 0.83
C LEU A 270 -13.08 7.36 1.31
N ASN A 271 -12.11 8.04 1.92
CA ASN A 271 -12.28 9.45 2.26
C ASN A 271 -12.26 10.32 0.99
N LEU A 272 -13.24 11.22 0.90
CA LEU A 272 -13.53 12.00 -0.31
C LEU A 272 -13.61 11.12 -1.57
N ASN A 273 -14.39 10.03 -1.49
CA ASN A 273 -14.54 9.04 -2.56
C ASN A 273 -13.20 8.49 -3.08
N GLY A 274 -12.23 8.30 -2.19
CA GLY A 274 -10.92 7.74 -2.55
C GLY A 274 -9.87 8.76 -2.98
N LEU A 275 -10.24 10.04 -3.20
CA LEU A 275 -9.29 11.10 -3.61
C LEU A 275 -8.29 11.47 -2.52
N ALA A 276 -8.70 11.38 -1.26
CA ALA A 276 -7.90 11.81 -0.13
C ALA A 276 -7.97 10.75 0.99
N PRO A 277 -7.35 9.57 0.79
CA PRO A 277 -7.39 8.51 1.77
C PRO A 277 -6.80 8.97 3.11
N ALA A 278 -7.34 8.42 4.21
CA ALA A 278 -6.80 8.66 5.54
C ALA A 278 -5.37 8.15 5.62
N MET A 279 -4.51 8.86 6.37
CA MET A 279 -3.20 8.35 6.75
C MET A 279 -3.33 6.99 7.46
N PRO A 280 -2.32 6.09 7.39
CA PRO A 280 -2.31 4.89 8.24
C PRO A 280 -2.42 5.30 9.71
N CYS A 281 -3.15 4.51 10.51
CA CYS A 281 -3.37 4.85 11.91
C CYS A 281 -2.07 4.79 12.72
N ALA A 282 -2.09 5.31 13.95
CA ALA A 282 -0.93 5.33 14.84
C ALA A 282 -0.25 3.95 14.96
N PHE A 283 -1.04 2.89 15.15
CA PHE A 283 -0.53 1.51 15.20
C PHE A 283 0.18 1.09 13.90
N SER A 284 -0.41 1.37 12.74
CA SER A 284 0.18 1.04 11.44
C SER A 284 1.50 1.78 11.19
N ARG A 285 1.59 3.06 11.58
CA ARG A 285 2.83 3.83 11.40
C ARG A 285 3.94 3.38 12.34
N GLU A 286 3.61 2.97 13.57
CA GLU A 286 4.57 2.31 14.45
C GLU A 286 5.02 0.95 13.87
N LEU A 287 4.09 0.16 13.34
CA LEU A 287 4.38 -1.16 12.75
C LEU A 287 5.39 -1.07 11.59
N LEU A 288 5.24 -0.05 10.73
CA LEU A 288 6.17 0.22 9.62
C LEU A 288 7.45 0.95 10.06
N GLY A 289 7.57 1.31 11.34
CA GLY A 289 8.70 2.06 11.88
C GLY A 289 8.76 3.53 11.46
N TRP A 290 7.70 4.07 10.84
CA TRP A 290 7.64 5.47 10.43
C TRP A 290 7.54 6.42 11.62
N ASP A 291 6.81 6.02 12.66
CA ASP A 291 6.71 6.76 13.92
C ASP A 291 7.33 5.96 15.07
N ILE A 292 8.13 6.62 15.90
CA ILE A 292 8.66 6.04 17.15
C ILE A 292 7.79 6.55 18.31
N PRO A 293 7.06 5.68 19.04
CA PRO A 293 6.15 6.15 20.08
C PRO A 293 6.87 6.53 21.37
N ARG A 294 6.24 7.43 22.13
CA ARG A 294 6.53 7.56 23.56
C ARG A 294 5.89 6.39 24.31
N VAL A 295 6.71 5.47 24.82
CA VAL A 295 6.20 4.34 25.60
C VAL A 295 5.83 4.77 27.02
N VAL A 296 4.64 4.41 27.47
CA VAL A 296 4.07 4.78 28.77
C VAL A 296 3.93 3.53 29.65
N ASN A 297 5.01 3.17 30.35
CA ASN A 297 5.12 1.93 31.15
C ASN A 297 4.66 2.05 32.61
N SER A 298 4.21 3.24 33.03
CA SER A 298 3.78 3.51 34.40
C SER A 298 2.74 4.61 34.40
N ASN A 299 1.99 4.73 35.50
CA ASN A 299 1.04 5.83 35.70
C ASN A 299 1.71 7.17 35.39
N ALA A 300 1.16 7.89 34.41
CA ALA A 300 1.63 9.18 33.97
C ALA A 300 0.44 10.09 33.68
N SER A 301 0.59 11.39 33.97
CA SER A 301 -0.36 12.44 33.63
C SER A 301 0.30 13.46 32.71
N ASN A 302 -0.51 14.22 31.95
CA ASN A 302 -0.04 15.30 31.08
C ASN A 302 1.02 14.87 30.05
N ILE A 303 0.86 13.67 29.47
CA ILE A 303 1.79 13.11 28.48
C ILE A 303 1.84 14.04 27.26
N GLN A 304 2.96 14.73 27.11
CA GLN A 304 3.19 15.61 25.97
C GLN A 304 3.46 14.75 24.73
N ILE A 305 2.65 14.96 23.69
CA ILE A 305 2.83 14.47 22.33
C ILE A 305 2.81 15.66 21.39
N GLN A 306 3.51 15.54 20.27
CA GLN A 306 3.53 16.56 19.24
C GLN A 306 2.36 16.37 18.28
N ARG A 307 1.92 17.46 17.65
CA ARG A 307 0.94 17.38 16.57
C ARG A 307 1.56 16.66 15.39
N LEU A 308 0.85 15.67 14.85
CA LEU A 308 1.20 14.99 13.62
C LEU A 308 1.33 15.99 12.45
N GLY A 309 2.44 15.91 11.71
CA GLY A 309 2.75 16.82 10.61
C GLY A 309 3.31 18.18 11.03
N SER A 310 3.85 18.33 12.24
CA SER A 310 4.57 19.55 12.62
C SER A 310 6.00 19.55 12.11
N ASP A 311 6.46 20.68 11.56
CA ASP A 311 7.83 20.86 11.05
C ASP A 311 8.87 21.16 12.14
N LEU A 312 8.52 21.01 13.41
CA LEU A 312 9.44 21.30 14.51
C LEU A 312 10.46 20.15 14.61
N PRO A 313 11.75 20.39 14.30
CA PRO A 313 12.77 19.35 14.22
C PRO A 313 13.11 18.73 15.59
N PHE A 314 12.69 19.39 16.67
CA PHE A 314 12.87 18.93 18.04
C PHE A 314 11.54 19.04 18.77
N GLY A 315 10.95 17.90 19.12
CA GLY A 315 9.67 17.81 19.80
C GLY A 315 9.45 16.44 20.44
N PRO A 316 8.46 16.31 21.35
CA PRO A 316 8.03 15.00 21.83
C PRO A 316 7.50 14.15 20.65
N PRO A 317 7.45 12.82 20.77
CA PRO A 317 6.85 11.96 19.74
C PRO A 317 5.43 12.38 19.35
N THR A 318 5.02 12.07 18.11
CA THR A 318 3.66 12.31 17.58
C THR A 318 2.62 11.35 18.15
N MET A 319 3.07 10.28 18.84
CA MET A 319 2.21 9.24 19.38
C MET A 319 2.75 8.69 20.71
N ALA A 320 1.85 8.10 21.50
CA ALA A 320 2.18 7.38 22.72
C ALA A 320 1.69 5.93 22.63
N ARG A 321 2.46 4.98 23.16
CA ARG A 321 2.09 3.57 23.26
C ARG A 321 1.91 3.19 24.72
N ILE A 322 0.75 2.64 25.05
CA ILE A 322 0.49 1.96 26.32
C ILE A 322 0.67 0.47 26.06
N PRO A 323 1.68 -0.19 26.66
CA PRO A 323 1.84 -1.64 26.51
C PRO A 323 0.61 -2.36 27.08
N ILE A 324 0.16 -3.40 26.37
CA ILE A 324 -0.91 -4.31 26.80
C ILE A 324 -0.28 -5.54 27.44
#